data_AF-A0A355BF84-F1
#
_entry.id   AF-A0A355BF84-F1
#
_cell.length_a   1.000
_cell.length_b   1.000
_cell.length_c   1.000
_cell.angle_alpha   90.00
_cell.angle_beta   90.00
_cell.angle_gamma   90.00
#
_symmetry.space_group_name_H-M   'P 1'
#
loop_
_entity.id
_entity.type
_entity.pdbx_description
1 polymer ?
#
loop_
_entity_poly.entity_id
_entity_poly.type
_entity_poly.pdbx_seq_one_letter_code
_entity_poly.pdbx_strand_id
1 'polypeptide(L)'
;MKKFIDSLVNVWKIEELRNRILLTLSLLLVYRFGAQVTLPGIDATKLDNLTNQTDKGIGWLIDVFTGGAFSQASIFALGIMPYISASIFMQLMTVLVPRFQKMR
;
A
#
# COMPACT_ATOMS: atom_id res chain seq x y z
N MET A 1 8.75 22.32 21.57
CA MET A 1 8.63 22.67 20.13
C MET A 1 9.98 22.80 19.42
N LYS A 2 10.96 23.56 19.93
CA LYS A 2 12.29 23.69 19.30
C LYS A 2 12.97 22.35 18.98
N LYS A 3 13.01 21.42 19.94
CA LYS A 3 13.57 20.06 19.75
C LYS A 3 12.97 19.26 18.58
N PHE A 4 11.70 19.43 18.26
CA PHE A 4 11.05 18.69 17.16
C PHE A 4 11.48 19.26 15.79
N ILE A 5 11.56 20.59 15.70
CA ILE A 5 12.06 21.30 14.52
C ILE A 5 13.54 21.00 14.32
N ASP A 6 14.33 20.98 15.41
CA ASP A 6 15.75 20.63 15.36
C ASP A 6 15.96 19.19 14.85
N SER A 7 15.13 18.24 15.25
CA SER A 7 15.17 16.87 14.71
C SER A 7 14.87 16.83 13.21
N LEU A 8 13.84 17.55 12.74
CA LEU A 8 13.53 17.63 11.30
C LEU A 8 14.67 18.28 10.49
N VAL A 9 15.29 19.32 11.03
CA VAL A 9 16.45 19.98 10.40
C VAL A 9 17.66 19.04 10.40
N ASN A 10 17.90 18.30 11.48
CA ASN A 10 19.01 17.35 11.57
C ASN A 10 18.82 16.15 10.62
N VAL A 11 17.58 15.74 10.36
CA VAL A 11 17.27 14.71 9.36
C VAL A 11 17.75 15.12 7.97
N TRP A 12 17.64 16.40 7.65
CA TRP A 12 18.10 16.98 6.37
C TRP A 12 19.62 17.21 6.31
N LYS A 13 20.30 17.30 7.45
CA LYS A 13 21.77 17.43 7.52
C LYS A 13 22.50 16.11 7.27
N ILE A 14 21.88 14.99 7.62
CA ILE A 14 22.47 13.66 7.43
C ILE A 14 22.19 13.20 6.01
N GLU A 15 23.21 13.19 5.16
CA GLU A 15 23.08 12.84 3.74
C GLU A 15 22.46 11.45 3.51
N GLU A 16 22.88 10.46 4.30
CA GLU A 16 22.33 9.10 4.21
C GLU A 16 20.81 9.09 4.50
N LEU A 17 20.37 9.82 5.51
CA LEU A 17 18.97 9.84 5.93
C LEU A 17 18.11 10.60 4.90
N ARG A 18 18.60 11.72 4.39
CA ARG A 18 17.97 12.46 3.28
C ARG A 18 17.78 11.55 2.06
N ASN A 19 18.82 10.80 1.67
CA ASN A 19 18.77 9.92 0.50
C ASN A 19 17.75 8.78 0.68
N ARG A 20 17.67 8.17 1.88
CA ARG A 20 16.65 7.14 2.19
C ARG A 20 15.22 7.69 2.14
N ILE A 21 15.01 8.91 2.64
CA ILE A 21 13.70 9.57 2.61
C ILE A 21 13.30 9.89 1.17
N LEU A 22 14.21 10.46 0.38
CA LEU A 22 13.95 10.75 -1.04
C LEU A 22 13.64 9.49 -1.84
N LEU A 23 14.36 8.39 -1.58
CA LEU A 23 14.08 7.10 -2.22
C LEU A 23 12.69 6.57 -1.85
N THR A 24 12.34 6.61 -0.56
CA THR A 24 11.02 6.18 -0.09
C THR A 24 9.90 7.02 -0.71
N LEU A 25 10.05 8.35 -0.73
CA LEU A 25 9.08 9.25 -1.34
C LEU A 25 8.97 9.04 -2.85
N SER A 26 10.08 8.79 -3.54
CA SER A 26 10.09 8.45 -4.97
C SER A 26 9.32 7.16 -5.25
N LEU A 27 9.52 6.12 -4.45
CA LEU A 27 8.75 4.86 -4.58
C LEU A 27 7.25 5.08 -4.32
N LEU A 28 6.89 5.89 -3.33
CA LEU A 28 5.48 6.24 -3.05
C LEU A 28 4.84 7.02 -4.20
N LEU A 29 5.60 7.92 -4.86
CA LEU A 29 5.13 8.61 -6.06
C LEU A 29 4.86 7.63 -7.19
N VAL A 30 5.77 6.71 -7.47
CA VAL A 30 5.58 5.67 -8.50
C VAL A 30 4.33 4.82 -8.20
N TYR A 31 4.14 4.42 -6.95
CA TYR A 31 2.94 3.72 -6.52
C TYR A 31 1.67 4.55 -6.78
N ARG A 32 1.69 5.84 -6.44
CA ARG A 32 0.57 6.75 -6.68
C ARG A 32 0.24 6.92 -8.15
N PHE A 33 1.25 7.02 -9.02
CA PHE A 33 1.03 7.05 -10.47
C PHE A 33 0.39 5.75 -10.96
N GLY A 34 0.90 4.59 -10.53
CA GLY A 34 0.31 3.32 -10.91
C GLY A 34 -1.12 3.11 -10.41
N ALA A 35 -1.44 3.63 -9.22
CA ALA A 35 -2.79 3.60 -8.65
C ALA A 35 -3.83 4.39 -9.47
N GLN A 36 -3.39 5.30 -10.35
CA GLN A 36 -4.26 6.04 -11.28
C GLN A 36 -4.38 5.36 -12.65
N VAL A 37 -3.50 4.41 -12.97
CA VAL A 37 -3.58 3.65 -14.22
C VAL A 37 -4.64 2.57 -14.05
N THR A 38 -5.76 2.74 -14.76
CA THR A 38 -6.86 1.79 -14.84
C THR A 38 -6.43 0.50 -15.53
N LEU A 39 -6.98 -0.62 -15.09
CA LEU A 39 -6.77 -1.91 -15.74
C LEU A 39 -7.35 -1.88 -17.17
N PRO A 40 -6.58 -2.32 -18.18
CA PRO A 40 -7.10 -2.42 -19.54
C PRO A 40 -8.22 -3.47 -19.59
N GLY A 41 -9.35 -3.11 -20.19
CA GLY A 41 -10.52 -3.98 -20.30
C GLY A 41 -11.62 -3.71 -19.25
N ILE A 42 -11.45 -2.72 -18.37
CA ILE A 42 -12.52 -2.24 -17.50
C ILE A 42 -13.28 -1.09 -18.16
N ASP A 43 -14.61 -1.19 -18.13
CA ASP A 43 -15.51 -0.17 -18.64
C ASP A 43 -15.58 1.01 -17.66
N ALA A 44 -15.09 2.18 -18.10
CA ALA A 44 -15.06 3.40 -17.31
C ALA A 44 -16.45 3.85 -16.83
N THR A 45 -17.53 3.48 -17.54
CA THR A 45 -18.90 3.81 -17.12
C THR A 45 -19.35 3.05 -15.86
N LYS A 46 -18.67 1.94 -15.53
CA LYS A 46 -18.93 1.16 -14.32
C LYS A 46 -18.06 1.57 -13.13
N LEU A 47 -17.01 2.36 -13.35
CA LEU A 47 -16.18 2.88 -12.25
C LEU A 47 -16.98 3.78 -11.31
N ASP A 48 -17.87 4.62 -11.85
CA ASP A 48 -18.72 5.48 -11.02
C ASP A 48 -19.65 4.65 -10.12
N ASN A 49 -20.19 3.56 -10.67
CA ASN A 49 -21.00 2.62 -9.89
C ASN A 49 -20.17 1.88 -8.83
N LEU A 50 -18.94 1.48 -9.16
CA LEU A 50 -18.03 0.82 -8.23
C LEU A 50 -17.61 1.77 -7.10
N THR A 51 -17.30 3.02 -7.42
CA THR A 51 -16.95 4.06 -6.44
C THR A 51 -18.10 4.28 -5.45
N ASN A 52 -19.32 4.48 -5.97
CA ASN A 52 -20.52 4.67 -5.16
C ASN A 52 -20.86 3.45 -4.27
N GLN A 53 -20.55 2.24 -4.74
CA GLN A 53 -20.70 1.00 -3.94
C GLN A 53 -19.61 0.87 -2.89
N THR A 54 -18.40 1.30 -3.21
CA THR A 54 -17.22 1.19 -2.36
C THR A 54 -17.26 2.20 -1.21
N ASP A 55 -17.96 3.33 -1.35
CA ASP A 55 -18.17 4.31 -0.28
C ASP A 55 -19.00 3.78 0.91
N LYS A 56 -19.58 2.57 0.80
CA LYS A 56 -20.45 1.99 1.84
C LYS A 56 -19.99 0.58 2.26
N GLY A 57 -20.14 0.26 3.54
CA GLY A 57 -19.95 -1.09 4.07
C GLY A 57 -18.52 -1.63 3.91
N ILE A 58 -18.34 -2.92 3.65
CA ILE A 58 -16.99 -3.53 3.59
C ILE A 58 -16.13 -2.94 2.44
N GLY A 59 -16.75 -2.38 1.40
CA GLY A 59 -16.05 -1.72 0.30
C GLY A 59 -15.13 -0.57 0.77
N TRP A 60 -15.56 0.22 1.76
CA TRP A 60 -14.78 1.39 2.19
C TRP A 60 -13.48 0.97 2.86
N LEU A 61 -13.53 -0.14 3.62
CA LEU A 61 -12.35 -0.71 4.26
C LEU A 61 -11.34 -1.14 3.19
N ILE A 62 -11.82 -1.85 2.17
CA ILE A 62 -11.00 -2.33 1.06
C ILE A 62 -10.33 -1.14 0.34
N ASP A 63 -11.06 -0.05 0.10
CA ASP A 63 -10.50 1.11 -0.60
C ASP A 63 -9.48 1.89 0.23
N VAL A 64 -9.71 2.02 1.54
CA VAL A 64 -8.74 2.61 2.48
C VAL A 64 -7.45 1.81 2.52
N PHE A 65 -7.53 0.47 2.55
CA PHE A 65 -6.34 -0.39 2.56
C PHE A 65 -5.60 -0.41 1.22
N THR A 66 -6.24 -0.04 0.12
CA THR A 66 -5.64 0.03 -1.23
C THR A 66 -5.24 1.46 -1.62
N GLY A 67 -5.65 2.46 -0.85
CA GLY A 67 -5.36 3.87 -1.07
C GLY A 67 -6.19 4.50 -2.19
N GLY A 68 -7.39 3.97 -2.46
CA GLY A 68 -8.29 4.42 -3.54
C GLY A 68 -8.14 3.65 -4.86
N ALA A 69 -7.21 2.70 -4.92
CA ALA A 69 -6.89 1.97 -6.15
C ALA A 69 -7.98 0.95 -6.52
N PHE A 70 -8.72 0.43 -5.53
CA PHE A 70 -9.81 -0.52 -5.74
C PHE A 70 -11.00 0.15 -6.43
N SER A 71 -11.43 1.29 -5.90
CA SER A 71 -12.51 2.11 -6.46
C SER A 71 -12.22 2.57 -7.89
N GLN A 72 -10.95 2.90 -8.17
CA GLN A 72 -10.49 3.28 -9.52
C GLN A 72 -10.14 2.09 -10.42
N ALA A 73 -10.37 0.85 -9.96
CA ALA A 73 -10.06 -0.37 -10.71
C ALA A 73 -8.67 -0.34 -11.39
N SER A 74 -7.67 0.09 -10.62
CA SER A 74 -6.29 0.27 -11.07
C SER A 74 -5.53 -1.05 -11.22
N ILE A 75 -4.41 -1.04 -11.94
CA ILE A 75 -3.44 -2.15 -11.98
C ILE A 75 -3.05 -2.59 -10.55
N PHE A 76 -3.03 -1.66 -9.59
CA PHE A 76 -2.80 -1.94 -8.17
C PHE A 76 -4.09 -1.99 -7.34
N ALA A 77 -5.21 -2.46 -7.92
CA ALA A 77 -6.53 -2.45 -7.26
C ALA A 77 -6.55 -3.10 -5.86
N LEU A 78 -5.76 -4.15 -5.63
CA LEU A 78 -5.65 -4.81 -4.31
C LEU A 78 -4.46 -4.32 -3.47
N GLY A 79 -3.65 -3.41 -4.00
CA GLY A 79 -2.49 -2.83 -3.33
C GLY A 79 -1.57 -3.88 -2.72
N ILE A 80 -1.21 -3.68 -1.46
CA ILE A 80 -0.34 -4.59 -0.69
C ILE A 80 -1.10 -5.75 -0.03
N MET A 81 -2.45 -5.80 -0.11
CA MET A 81 -3.24 -6.81 0.58
C MET A 81 -2.87 -8.26 0.23
N PRO A 82 -2.61 -8.64 -1.03
CA PRO A 82 -2.22 -10.01 -1.36
C PRO A 82 -0.94 -10.44 -0.63
N TYR A 83 0.02 -9.53 -0.48
CA TYR A 83 1.26 -9.78 0.26
C TYR A 83 1.01 -9.90 1.77
N ILE A 84 0.18 -9.02 2.34
CA ILE A 84 -0.20 -9.11 3.76
C ILE A 84 -0.87 -10.46 4.03
N SER A 85 -1.86 -10.86 3.24
CA SER A 85 -2.54 -12.15 3.37
C SER A 85 -1.59 -13.33 3.24
N ALA A 86 -0.67 -13.31 2.27
CA ALA A 86 0.35 -14.35 2.11
C ALA A 86 1.30 -14.41 3.32
N SER A 87 1.71 -13.26 3.86
CA SER A 87 2.59 -13.21 5.04
C SER A 87 1.93 -13.79 6.28
N ILE A 88 0.64 -13.49 6.51
CA ILE A 88 -0.15 -14.05 7.61
C ILE A 88 -0.29 -15.57 7.43
N PHE A 89 -0.59 -16.01 6.21
CA PHE A 89 -0.69 -17.42 5.89
C PHE A 89 0.63 -18.16 6.19
N MET A 90 1.76 -17.63 5.75
CA MET A 90 3.07 -18.21 6.02
C MET A 90 3.41 -18.21 7.51
N GLN A 91 3.08 -17.14 8.24
CA GLN A 91 3.24 -17.10 9.70
C GLN A 91 2.43 -18.20 10.39
N LEU A 92 1.17 -18.39 10.00
CA LEU A 92 0.33 -19.48 10.53
C LEU A 92 0.88 -20.86 10.16
N MET A 93 1.36 -21.03 8.93
CA MET A 93 1.97 -22.29 8.48
C MET A 93 3.23 -22.65 9.28
N THR A 94 4.04 -21.68 9.70
CA THR A 94 5.21 -21.96 10.56
C THR A 94 4.83 -22.48 11.94
N VAL A 95 3.63 -22.15 12.44
CA VAL A 95 3.12 -22.65 13.74
C VAL A 95 2.47 -24.02 13.59
N LEU A 96 1.71 -24.21 12.51
CA LEU A 96 0.90 -25.41 12.30
C LEU A 96 1.68 -26.58 11.69
N VAL A 97 2.74 -26.30 10.93
CA VAL A 97 3.50 -27.31 10.20
C VAL A 97 4.97 -27.29 10.62
N PRO A 98 5.45 -28.31 11.35
CA PRO A 98 6.82 -28.37 11.90
C PRO A 98 7.94 -28.26 10.85
N ARG A 99 7.65 -28.64 9.59
CA ARG A 99 8.60 -28.50 8.47
C ARG A 99 8.90 -27.03 8.15
N PHE A 100 7.92 -26.14 8.25
CA PHE A 100 8.09 -24.71 8.01
C PHE A 100 8.72 -23.99 9.22
N GLN A 101 8.57 -24.53 10.43
CA GLN A 101 9.24 -24.01 11.62
C GLN A 101 10.77 -24.04 11.51
N LYS A 102 11.34 -25.02 10.81
CA LYS A 102 12.80 -25.15 10.58
C LYS A 102 13.36 -24.14 9.56
N MET A 103 12.51 -23.40 8.86
CA MET A 103 12.90 -22.40 7.87
C MET A 103 12.82 -20.95 8.38
N ARG A 104 12.32 -20.75 9.61
CA ARG A 104 12.48 -19.50 10.35
C ARG A 104 13.87 -19.43 10.96
#